data_AF-A0A957KZA8-F1
#
_entry.id   AF-A0A957KZA8-F1
#
_cell.length_a   1.000
_cell.length_b   1.000
_cell.length_c   1.000
_cell.angle_alpha   90.00
_cell.angle_beta   90.00
_cell.angle_gamma   90.00
#
_symmetry.space_group_name_H-M   'P 1'
#
loop_
_entity.id
_entity.type
_entity.pdbx_description
1 polymer ?
#
loop_
_entity_poly.entity_id
_entity_poly.type
_entity_poly.pdbx_seq_one_letter_code
_entity_poly.pdbx_strand_id
1 'polypeptide(L)'
;MLDFQRVRNKEITYDELLDGLGVDDLRDLTNEMIDLYLDMVKDCTDADVVFQPVDEAADDPYAVSDDEADMAWTLGHLIVHVTASLEESAFLGAELARGIEREGRSRYETHWTTIKTMDQVRERLEESRRMTLAMLDVWPAEPHT
;
A
#
# COMPACT_ATOMS: atom_id res chain seq x y z
N MET A 1 1.71 -10.97 -9.73
CA MET A 1 1.00 -10.69 -8.48
C MET A 1 0.89 -12.02 -7.76
N LEU A 2 1.08 -12.06 -6.44
CA LEU A 2 0.95 -13.29 -5.68
C LEU A 2 -0.51 -13.77 -5.65
N ASP A 3 -0.70 -15.09 -5.74
CA ASP A 3 -2.02 -15.70 -5.61
C ASP A 3 -2.32 -16.04 -4.14
N PHE A 4 -3.08 -15.16 -3.48
CA PHE A 4 -3.51 -15.35 -2.11
C PHE A 4 -4.71 -16.31 -1.97
N GLN A 5 -5.26 -16.87 -3.06
CA GLN A 5 -6.46 -17.72 -2.99
C GLN A 5 -6.25 -18.92 -2.07
N ARG A 6 -5.09 -19.57 -2.14
CA ARG A 6 -4.77 -20.74 -1.28
C ARG A 6 -4.62 -20.36 0.20
N VAL A 7 -4.07 -19.19 0.49
CA VAL A 7 -4.03 -18.65 1.87
C VAL A 7 -5.44 -18.36 2.37
N ARG A 8 -6.29 -17.71 1.56
CA ARG A 8 -7.69 -17.42 1.90
C ARG A 8 -8.52 -18.69 2.11
N ASN A 9 -8.24 -19.73 1.34
CA ASN A 9 -8.83 -21.07 1.50
C ASN A 9 -8.27 -21.83 2.71
N LYS A 10 -7.26 -21.28 3.42
CA LYS A 10 -6.55 -21.89 4.54
C LYS A 10 -5.84 -23.19 4.17
N GLU A 11 -5.37 -23.29 2.93
CA GLU A 11 -4.64 -24.46 2.40
C GLU A 11 -3.13 -24.36 2.65
N ILE A 12 -2.60 -23.13 2.69
CA ILE A 12 -1.19 -22.82 2.97
C ILE A 12 -1.09 -21.62 3.92
N THR A 13 0.05 -21.46 4.58
CA THR A 13 0.39 -20.27 5.37
C THR A 13 0.94 -19.14 4.49
N TYR A 14 1.11 -17.94 5.06
CA TYR A 14 1.83 -16.86 4.38
C TYR A 14 3.31 -17.24 4.17
N ASP A 15 3.94 -17.90 5.14
CA ASP A 15 5.33 -18.36 5.01
C ASP A 15 5.50 -19.29 3.81
N GLU A 16 4.56 -20.22 3.59
CA GLU A 16 4.57 -21.12 2.44
C GLU A 16 4.29 -20.40 1.11
N LEU A 17 3.49 -19.31 1.11
CA LEU A 17 3.25 -18.50 -0.08
C LEU A 17 4.49 -17.68 -0.47
N LEU A 18 5.24 -17.21 0.53
CA LEU A 18 6.39 -16.33 0.36
C LEU A 18 7.72 -17.08 0.30
N ASP A 19 7.71 -18.40 0.52
CA ASP A 19 8.91 -19.24 0.49
C ASP A 19 9.64 -19.11 -0.85
N GLY A 20 10.95 -18.89 -0.75
CA GLY A 20 11.83 -18.72 -1.91
C GLY A 20 11.79 -17.36 -2.59
N LEU A 21 10.95 -16.40 -2.15
CA LEU A 21 10.99 -15.03 -2.69
C LEU A 21 12.25 -14.30 -2.22
N GLY A 22 13.00 -13.76 -3.18
CA GLY A 22 14.15 -12.89 -2.95
C GLY A 22 13.81 -11.40 -3.09
N VAL A 23 14.78 -10.55 -2.81
CA VAL A 23 14.64 -9.09 -2.92
C VAL A 23 14.26 -8.66 -4.35
N ASP A 24 14.78 -9.34 -5.38
CA ASP A 24 14.43 -9.05 -6.77
C ASP A 24 12.95 -9.36 -7.07
N ASP A 25 12.42 -10.47 -6.53
CA ASP A 25 10.98 -10.77 -6.67
C ASP A 25 10.12 -9.71 -5.96
N LEU A 26 10.57 -9.19 -4.81
CA LEU A 26 9.88 -8.09 -4.12
C LEU A 26 9.91 -6.79 -4.94
N ARG A 27 10.99 -6.51 -5.67
CA ARG A 27 11.07 -5.37 -6.59
C ARG A 27 10.08 -5.53 -7.75
N ASP A 28 10.04 -6.72 -8.34
CA ASP A 28 9.13 -7.01 -9.46
C ASP A 28 7.67 -6.93 -9.01
N LEU A 29 7.33 -7.51 -7.86
CA LEU A 29 5.99 -7.42 -7.27
C LEU A 29 5.59 -5.98 -6.94
N THR A 30 6.52 -5.16 -6.43
CA THR A 30 6.27 -3.74 -6.17
C THR A 30 5.93 -3.00 -7.47
N ASN A 31 6.72 -3.24 -8.53
CA ASN A 31 6.49 -2.61 -9.82
C ASN A 31 5.16 -3.04 -10.43
N GLU A 32 4.89 -4.34 -10.45
CA GLU A 32 3.66 -4.90 -11.00
C GLU A 32 2.42 -4.37 -10.27
N MET A 33 2.49 -4.26 -8.94
CA MET A 33 1.37 -3.75 -8.14
C MET A 33 1.08 -2.28 -8.45
N ILE A 34 2.10 -1.42 -8.54
CA ILE A 34 1.89 0.00 -8.86
C ILE A 34 1.44 0.16 -10.33
N ASP A 35 2.00 -0.61 -11.26
CA ASP A 35 1.58 -0.61 -12.67
C ASP A 35 0.10 -0.99 -12.81
N LEU A 36 -0.34 -2.00 -12.04
CA LEU A 36 -1.74 -2.39 -11.97
C LEU A 36 -2.62 -1.24 -11.45
N TYR A 37 -2.22 -0.56 -10.37
CA TYR A 37 -2.99 0.57 -9.84
C TYR A 37 -3.08 1.72 -10.84
N LEU A 38 -1.98 2.04 -11.53
CA LEU A 38 -1.97 3.06 -12.58
C LEU A 38 -2.88 2.69 -13.75
N ASP A 39 -2.89 1.41 -14.17
CA ASP A 39 -3.77 0.95 -15.24
C ASP A 39 -5.25 0.99 -14.82
N MET A 40 -5.57 0.62 -13.58
CA MET A 40 -6.93 0.66 -13.04
C MET A 40 -7.52 2.07 -13.04
N VAL A 41 -6.70 3.11 -12.87
CA VAL A 41 -7.13 4.52 -12.80
C VAL A 41 -6.84 5.31 -14.07
N LYS A 42 -6.40 4.67 -15.16
CA LYS A 42 -5.90 5.37 -16.36
C LYS A 42 -6.93 6.27 -17.03
N ASP A 43 -8.20 5.86 -17.00
CA ASP A 43 -9.32 6.56 -17.62
C ASP A 43 -10.08 7.46 -16.63
N CYS A 44 -9.63 7.54 -15.38
CA CYS A 44 -10.21 8.43 -14.38
C CYS A 44 -9.83 9.91 -14.66
N THR A 45 -10.67 10.79 -14.13
CA THR A 45 -10.55 12.24 -14.20
C THR A 45 -10.48 12.85 -12.81
N ASP A 46 -10.15 14.14 -12.71
CA ASP A 46 -10.13 14.86 -11.42
C ASP A 46 -11.49 14.80 -10.68
N ALA A 47 -12.59 14.69 -11.43
CA ALA A 47 -13.92 14.52 -10.83
C ALA A 47 -14.05 13.18 -10.09
N ASP A 48 -13.44 12.11 -10.61
CA ASP A 48 -13.45 10.79 -9.98
C ASP A 48 -12.59 10.76 -8.71
N VAL A 49 -11.52 11.57 -8.65
CA VAL A 49 -10.64 11.68 -7.46
C VAL A 49 -11.39 12.18 -6.24
N VAL A 50 -12.29 13.14 -6.44
CA VAL A 50 -13.04 13.81 -5.37
C VAL A 50 -14.47 13.29 -5.22
N PHE A 51 -14.90 12.38 -6.09
CA PHE A 51 -16.22 11.78 -6.01
C PHE A 51 -16.36 11.01 -4.70
N GLN A 52 -17.39 11.36 -3.93
CA GLN A 52 -17.77 10.71 -2.69
C GLN A 52 -18.86 9.68 -3.01
N PRO A 53 -18.55 8.37 -2.99
CA PRO A 53 -19.56 7.36 -3.20
C PRO A 53 -20.56 7.32 -2.03
N VAL A 54 -21.75 6.79 -2.30
CA VAL A 54 -22.73 6.45 -1.26
C VAL A 54 -22.54 4.98 -0.92
N ASP A 55 -22.10 4.72 0.31
CA ASP A 55 -21.99 3.38 0.88
C ASP A 55 -22.62 3.40 2.28
N GLU A 56 -23.83 2.84 2.40
CA GLU A 56 -24.56 2.78 3.69
C GLU A 56 -23.90 1.81 4.68
N ALA A 57 -22.94 1.01 4.23
CA ALA A 57 -22.19 0.06 5.05
C ALA A 57 -20.74 0.51 5.31
N ALA A 58 -20.40 1.76 4.98
CA ALA A 58 -19.10 2.32 5.36
C ALA A 58 -18.93 2.28 6.88
N ASP A 59 -17.83 1.66 7.32
CA ASP A 59 -17.47 1.47 8.73
C ASP A 59 -15.94 1.41 8.81
N ASP A 60 -15.32 2.56 9.10
CA ASP A 60 -13.89 2.69 9.40
C ASP A 60 -13.70 2.89 10.91
N PRO A 61 -13.46 1.80 11.67
CA PRO A 61 -13.26 1.87 13.12
C PRO A 61 -11.94 2.57 13.50
N TYR A 62 -11.10 2.93 12.53
CA TYR A 62 -9.83 3.62 12.71
C TYR A 62 -9.84 5.06 12.20
N ALA A 63 -11.02 5.59 11.83
CA ALA A 63 -11.18 6.97 11.40
C ALA A 63 -10.70 7.97 12.47
N VAL A 64 -10.22 9.14 12.01
CA VAL A 64 -9.69 10.18 12.90
C VAL A 64 -10.81 10.87 13.68
N SER A 65 -12.04 10.85 13.16
CA SER A 65 -13.23 11.43 13.77
C SER A 65 -14.46 10.58 13.54
N ASP A 66 -15.45 10.72 14.41
CA ASP A 66 -16.74 10.02 14.31
C ASP A 66 -17.45 10.32 12.98
N ASP A 67 -17.33 11.55 12.46
CA ASP A 67 -17.93 11.95 11.18
C ASP A 67 -17.27 11.25 9.96
N GLU A 68 -16.02 10.80 10.11
CA GLU A 68 -15.30 10.05 9.06
C GLU A 68 -15.50 8.54 9.19
N ALA A 69 -15.93 8.03 10.35
CA ALA A 69 -16.08 6.59 10.59
C ALA A 69 -17.10 5.93 9.66
N ASP A 70 -18.23 6.62 9.40
CA ASP A 70 -19.28 6.12 8.50
C ASP A 70 -19.16 6.69 7.08
N MET A 71 -18.00 7.27 6.73
CA MET A 71 -17.78 7.93 5.44
C MET A 71 -17.13 6.97 4.44
N ALA A 72 -17.76 6.81 3.27
CA ALA A 72 -17.15 6.06 2.18
C ALA A 72 -15.84 6.72 1.70
N TRP A 73 -14.89 5.95 1.19
CA TRP A 73 -13.64 6.54 0.72
C TRP A 73 -13.74 7.05 -0.72
N THR A 74 -13.21 8.25 -0.95
CA THR A 74 -12.95 8.76 -2.31
C THR A 74 -11.76 8.02 -2.93
N LEU A 75 -11.54 8.16 -4.24
CA LEU A 75 -10.31 7.65 -4.86
C LEU A 75 -9.05 8.30 -4.24
N GLY A 76 -9.09 9.60 -3.93
CA GLY A 76 -8.00 10.28 -3.22
C GLY A 76 -7.66 9.63 -1.87
N HIS A 77 -8.68 9.24 -1.08
CA HIS A 77 -8.50 8.48 0.16
C HIS A 77 -7.82 7.13 -0.08
N LEU A 78 -8.35 6.33 -1.01
CA LEU A 78 -7.83 5.00 -1.31
C LEU A 78 -6.35 5.06 -1.67
N ILE A 79 -5.94 6.06 -2.47
CA ILE A 79 -4.56 6.23 -2.91
C ILE A 79 -3.63 6.60 -1.75
N VAL A 80 -4.01 7.54 -0.87
CA VAL A 80 -3.15 7.86 0.29
C VAL A 80 -3.05 6.69 1.26
N HIS A 81 -4.13 5.92 1.44
CA HIS A 81 -4.16 4.80 2.37
C HIS A 81 -3.30 3.62 1.89
N VAL A 82 -3.45 3.24 0.61
CA VAL A 82 -2.69 2.11 0.04
C VAL A 82 -1.20 2.43 -0.01
N THR A 83 -0.84 3.66 -0.38
CA THR A 83 0.58 4.08 -0.44
C THR A 83 1.21 4.20 0.94
N ALA A 84 0.48 4.72 1.94
CA ALA A 84 0.97 4.77 3.32
C ALA A 84 1.15 3.36 3.92
N SER A 85 0.26 2.41 3.59
CA SER A 85 0.40 1.01 4.01
C SER A 85 1.61 0.34 3.37
N LEU A 86 1.79 0.52 2.05
CA LEU A 86 2.93 -0.02 1.32
C LEU A 86 4.27 0.51 1.85
N GLU A 87 4.36 1.83 2.06
CA GLU A 87 5.56 2.46 2.57
C GLU A 87 5.87 2.01 3.99
N GLU A 88 4.87 1.96 4.88
CA GLU A 88 5.04 1.42 6.22
C GLU A 88 5.61 -0.01 6.15
N SER A 89 5.02 -0.89 5.33
CA SER A 89 5.53 -2.26 5.15
C SER A 89 6.96 -2.30 4.63
N ALA A 90 7.34 -1.43 3.67
CA ALA A 90 8.68 -1.36 3.13
C ALA A 90 9.70 -0.95 4.21
N PHE A 91 9.39 0.10 4.98
CA PHE A 91 10.22 0.56 6.09
C PHE A 91 10.36 -0.53 7.16
N LEU A 92 9.24 -1.14 7.60
CA LEU A 92 9.25 -2.24 8.57
C LEU A 92 10.11 -3.39 8.07
N GLY A 93 9.93 -3.80 6.81
CA GLY A 93 10.72 -4.85 6.16
C GLY A 93 12.21 -4.58 6.16
N ALA A 94 12.65 -3.35 5.86
CA ALA A 94 14.08 -3.01 5.88
C ALA A 94 14.73 -3.07 7.27
N GLU A 95 13.98 -2.75 8.32
CA GLU A 95 14.50 -2.89 9.68
C GLU A 95 14.54 -4.35 10.12
N LEU A 96 13.50 -5.12 9.81
CA LEU A 96 13.47 -6.57 10.08
C LEU A 96 14.60 -7.28 9.34
N ALA A 97 14.81 -6.98 8.05
CA ALA A 97 15.91 -7.53 7.25
C ALA A 97 17.30 -7.24 7.83
N ARG A 98 17.43 -6.22 8.68
CA ARG A 98 18.67 -5.86 9.40
C ARG A 98 18.73 -6.43 10.82
N GLY A 99 17.76 -7.24 11.23
CA GLY A 99 17.70 -7.89 12.54
C GLY A 99 17.23 -6.96 13.66
N ILE A 100 16.55 -5.87 13.33
CA ILE A 100 16.04 -4.92 14.32
C ILE A 100 14.67 -5.39 14.81
N GLU A 101 14.56 -5.60 16.12
CA GLU A 101 13.27 -5.79 16.79
C GLU A 101 12.48 -4.47 16.77
N ARG A 102 11.23 -4.55 16.32
CA ARG A 102 10.36 -3.39 16.06
C ARG A 102 9.20 -3.36 17.04
N GLU A 103 8.95 -2.19 17.61
CA GLU A 103 7.72 -1.87 18.34
C GLU A 103 7.01 -0.70 17.67
N GLY A 104 5.68 -0.76 17.60
CA GLY A 104 4.83 0.33 17.11
C GLY A 104 4.72 0.44 15.58
N ARG A 105 4.20 1.58 15.14
CA ARG A 105 3.88 1.87 13.73
C ARG A 105 4.93 2.77 13.10
N SER A 106 5.14 2.59 11.80
CA SER A 106 6.00 3.47 10.99
C SER A 106 5.19 4.14 9.87
N ARG A 107 3.90 4.43 10.13
CA ARG A 107 3.01 5.07 9.17
C ARG A 107 3.03 6.59 9.29
N TYR A 108 3.19 7.23 8.14
CA TYR A 108 2.72 8.59 7.91
C TYR A 108 1.77 8.54 6.71
N GLU A 109 0.58 9.13 6.87
CA GLU A 109 -0.44 9.15 5.82
C GLU A 109 -0.78 10.61 5.50
N THR A 110 -0.56 11.00 4.25
CA THR A 110 -0.94 12.34 3.77
C THR A 110 -2.46 12.48 3.86
N HIS A 111 -2.94 13.59 4.42
CA HIS A 111 -4.38 13.80 4.55
C HIS A 111 -5.06 13.78 3.18
N TRP A 112 -6.03 12.88 3.00
CA TRP A 112 -6.71 12.58 1.73
C TRP A 112 -7.32 13.82 1.06
N THR A 113 -7.78 14.80 1.85
CA THR A 113 -8.37 16.05 1.32
C THR A 113 -7.39 16.86 0.47
N THR A 114 -6.09 16.59 0.56
CA THR A 114 -5.05 17.26 -0.25
C THR A 114 -4.94 16.71 -1.67
N ILE A 115 -5.46 15.50 -1.92
CA ILE A 115 -5.46 14.85 -3.24
C ILE A 115 -6.78 15.19 -3.95
N LYS A 116 -6.68 15.93 -5.04
CA LYS A 116 -7.79 16.50 -5.82
C LYS A 116 -7.71 16.22 -7.30
N THR A 117 -6.54 15.89 -7.83
CA THR A 117 -6.33 15.68 -9.26
C THR A 117 -5.72 14.31 -9.55
N MET A 118 -5.94 13.83 -10.77
CA MET A 118 -5.34 12.58 -11.26
C MET A 118 -3.81 12.68 -11.36
N ASP A 119 -3.29 13.89 -11.59
CA ASP A 119 -1.84 14.10 -11.58
C ASP A 119 -1.25 13.87 -10.19
N GLN A 120 -1.91 14.34 -9.13
CA GLN A 120 -1.51 14.06 -7.75
C GLN A 120 -1.63 12.56 -7.42
N VAL A 121 -2.65 11.88 -7.93
CA VAL A 121 -2.78 10.41 -7.77
C VAL A 121 -1.60 9.68 -8.39
N ARG A 122 -1.25 10.01 -9.63
CA ARG A 122 -0.12 9.40 -10.35
C ARG A 122 1.21 9.70 -9.65
N GLU A 123 1.42 10.95 -9.26
CA GLU A 123 2.61 11.37 -8.51
C GLU A 123 2.74 10.59 -7.20
N ARG A 124 1.64 10.44 -6.44
CA ARG A 124 1.65 9.73 -5.17
C ARG A 124 1.99 8.24 -5.32
N LEU A 125 1.44 7.59 -6.35
CA LEU A 125 1.74 6.19 -6.68
C LEU A 125 3.21 6.00 -7.08
N GLU A 126 3.75 6.88 -7.93
CA GLU A 126 5.14 6.80 -8.36
C GLU A 126 6.14 7.18 -7.26
N GLU A 127 5.79 8.12 -6.39
CA GLU A 127 6.58 8.41 -5.19
C GLU A 127 6.63 7.20 -4.26
N SER A 128 5.48 6.54 -4.05
CA SER A 128 5.41 5.31 -3.24
C SER A 128 6.27 4.20 -3.85
N ARG A 129 6.20 3.99 -5.18
CA ARG A 129 7.07 3.05 -5.90
C ARG A 129 8.54 3.36 -5.63
N ARG A 130 8.96 4.61 -5.84
CA ARG A 130 10.35 5.05 -5.61
C ARG A 130 10.80 4.78 -4.18
N MET A 131 9.98 5.11 -3.19
CA MET A 131 10.30 4.92 -1.77
C MET A 131 10.44 3.45 -1.41
N THR A 132 9.51 2.61 -1.84
CA THR A 132 9.51 1.17 -1.58
C THR A 132 10.71 0.48 -2.21
N LEU A 133 11.02 0.78 -3.48
CA LEU A 133 12.20 0.23 -4.15
C LEU A 133 13.50 0.68 -3.47
N ALA A 134 13.62 1.95 -3.10
CA ALA A 134 14.78 2.45 -2.35
C ALA A 134 14.93 1.75 -0.98
N MET A 135 13.82 1.35 -0.36
CA MET A 135 13.85 0.64 0.91
C MET A 135 14.25 -0.83 0.76
N LEU A 136 14.02 -1.45 -0.40
CA LEU A 136 14.58 -2.76 -0.73
C LEU A 136 16.09 -2.69 -0.98
N ASP A 137 16.59 -1.58 -1.53
CA ASP A 137 18.02 -1.39 -1.80
C ASP A 137 18.88 -1.28 -0.52
N VAL A 138 18.27 -1.02 0.64
CA VAL A 138 19.00 -0.98 1.92
C VAL A 138 19.06 -2.34 2.63
N TRP A 139 18.42 -3.38 2.09
CA TRP A 139 18.48 -4.73 2.68
C TRP A 139 19.90 -5.27 2.56
N PRO A 140 20.43 -5.98 3.58
CA PRO A 140 21.69 -6.68 3.43
C PRO A 140 21.55 -7.81 2.40
N ALA A 141 22.66 -8.20 1.77
CA ALA A 141 22.68 -9.32 0.82
C ALA A 141 22.17 -10.63 1.45
N GLU A 142 22.33 -10.78 2.76
CA GLU A 142 21.77 -11.86 3.58
C GLU A 142 20.85 -11.24 4.66
N PRO A 143 19.53 -11.16 4.39
CA PRO A 143 18.54 -10.65 5.35
C PRO A 143 18.44 -11.49 6.63
N HIS A 144 18.21 -10.82 7.75
CA HIS A 144 17.80 -11.44 9.02
C HIS A 144 16.29 -11.68 8.99
N THR A 145 15.84 -12.69 8.25
CA THR A 145 14.42 -13.07 8.11
C THR A 145 14.15 -14.43 8.73
#